data_AF-A0A1M6S9J5-F1
#
_entry.id   AF-A0A1M6S9J5-F1
#
_cell.length_a   1.000
_cell.length_b   1.000
_cell.length_c   1.000
_cell.angle_alpha   90.00
_cell.angle_beta   90.00
_cell.angle_gamma   90.00
#
_symmetry.space_group_name_H-M   'P 1'
#
loop_
_entity.id
_entity.type
_entity.pdbx_description
1 polymer ?
#
loop_
_entity_poly.entity_id
_entity_poly.type
_entity_poly.pdbx_seq_one_letter_code
_entity_poly.pdbx_strand_id
1 'polypeptide(L)'
;MTFSFEDALSSAQQTKLNRRALVALIDRADTRWWGGHVDNWKPDEALFSSSAALKGYRKLVHRFKEGETAKAHVLMMHNDGTFGAVMLGIESAEEARQLLDETLEEIRIRTLH
;
A
#
# COMPACT_ATOMS: atom_id res chain seq x y z
N MET A 1 9.05 -6.26 11.37
CA MET A 1 10.14 -5.30 11.14
C MET A 1 9.55 -4.13 10.38
N THR A 2 9.70 -2.92 10.92
CA THR A 2 9.27 -1.67 10.30
C THR A 2 10.51 -1.05 9.67
N PHE A 3 10.47 -0.86 8.37
CA PHE A 3 11.60 -0.37 7.59
C PHE A 3 11.50 1.15 7.45
N SER A 4 12.64 1.80 7.19
CA SER A 4 12.64 3.13 6.58
C SER A 4 12.06 3.03 5.17
N PHE A 5 11.66 4.16 4.58
CA PHE A 5 11.17 4.20 3.20
C PHE A 5 12.20 3.59 2.22
N GLU A 6 13.47 3.93 2.37
CA GLU A 6 14.53 3.48 1.47
C GLU A 6 14.78 1.98 1.58
N ASP A 7 14.79 1.44 2.80
CA ASP A 7 14.94 0.00 3.03
C ASP A 7 13.75 -0.79 2.48
N ALA A 8 12.53 -0.28 2.67
CA ALA A 8 11.33 -0.89 2.15
C ALA A 8 11.32 -0.88 0.61
N LEU A 9 11.69 0.24 -0.01
CA LEU A 9 11.78 0.35 -1.47
C LEU A 9 12.87 -0.58 -2.02
N SER A 10 14.04 -0.63 -1.40
CA SER A 10 15.12 -1.54 -1.79
C SER A 10 14.67 -3.01 -1.73
N SER A 11 14.00 -3.40 -0.64
CA SER A 11 13.41 -4.74 -0.50
C SER A 11 12.35 -5.03 -1.57
N ALA A 12 11.48 -4.06 -1.87
CA ALA A 12 10.50 -4.19 -2.96
C ALA A 12 11.18 -4.34 -4.33
N GLN A 13 12.26 -3.59 -4.58
CA GLN A 13 13.00 -3.64 -5.85
C GLN A 13 13.66 -4.98 -6.14
N GLN A 14 14.02 -5.75 -5.10
CA GLN A 14 14.49 -7.13 -5.23
C GLN A 14 13.41 -8.10 -5.74
N THR A 15 12.15 -7.67 -5.79
CA THR A 15 11.03 -8.45 -6.32
C THR A 15 10.72 -8.10 -7.78
N LYS A 16 10.25 -9.10 -8.55
CA LYS A 16 9.72 -8.91 -9.91
C LYS A 16 8.62 -7.85 -9.93
N LEU A 17 8.55 -7.07 -11.01
CA LEU A 17 7.65 -5.92 -11.12
C LEU A 17 6.18 -6.28 -10.84
N ASN A 18 5.65 -7.35 -11.42
CA ASN A 18 4.26 -7.83 -11.21
C ASN A 18 4.00 -8.53 -9.87
N ARG A 19 4.98 -8.51 -8.97
CA ARG A 19 4.88 -9.04 -7.60
C ARG A 19 5.38 -8.06 -6.56
N ARG A 20 5.92 -6.93 -6.99
CA ARG A 20 6.49 -5.90 -6.15
C ARG A 20 5.38 -5.13 -5.45
N ALA A 21 5.52 -5.03 -4.14
CA ALA A 21 4.65 -4.24 -3.29
C ALA A 21 5.49 -3.37 -2.36
N LEU A 22 5.04 -2.13 -2.18
CA LEU A 22 5.49 -1.22 -1.14
C LEU A 22 4.26 -0.73 -0.39
N VAL A 23 4.36 -0.72 0.93
CA VAL A 23 3.25 -0.43 1.82
C VAL A 23 3.69 0.63 2.82
N ALA A 24 2.91 1.69 2.90
CA ALA A 24 3.00 2.69 3.95
C ALA A 24 1.86 2.47 4.94
N LEU A 25 2.19 2.23 6.20
CA LEU A 25 1.24 2.25 7.30
C LEU A 25 1.36 3.62 7.97
N ILE A 26 0.35 4.45 7.77
CA ILE A 26 0.28 5.83 8.21
C ILE A 26 -0.55 5.86 9.49
N ASP A 27 0.09 6.27 10.58
CA ASP A 27 -0.53 6.64 11.84
C ASP A 27 -0.31 8.14 12.05
N ARG A 28 -1.16 8.82 12.83
CA ARG A 28 -1.30 10.28 12.94
C ARG A 28 0.02 11.08 12.88
N ALA A 29 1.09 10.58 13.49
CA ALA A 29 2.39 11.23 13.56
C ALA A 29 3.55 10.41 12.97
N ASP A 30 3.30 9.19 12.48
CA ASP A 30 4.37 8.28 12.04
C ASP A 30 3.96 7.47 10.81
N THR A 31 4.91 7.19 9.93
CA THR A 31 4.70 6.34 8.75
C THR A 31 5.71 5.21 8.75
N ARG A 32 5.19 3.99 8.92
CA ARG A 32 5.98 2.77 8.92
C ARG A 32 5.94 2.11 7.55
N TRP A 33 7.09 1.68 7.07
CA TRP A 33 7.20 1.11 5.73
C TRP A 33 7.43 -0.40 5.75
N TRP A 34 6.90 -1.04 4.72
CA TRP A 34 7.19 -2.42 4.37
C TRP A 34 7.31 -2.52 2.85
N GLY A 35 8.23 -3.33 2.35
CA GLY A 35 8.31 -3.62 0.92
C GLY A 35 8.85 -5.00 0.64
N GLY A 36 8.44 -5.56 -0.50
CA GLY A 36 8.81 -6.90 -0.91
C GLY A 36 7.78 -7.53 -1.84
N HIS A 37 7.62 -8.85 -1.71
CA HIS A 37 6.69 -9.62 -2.52
C HIS A 37 5.27 -9.54 -1.99
N VAL A 38 4.30 -9.17 -2.85
CA VAL A 38 2.89 -8.95 -2.47
C VAL A 38 2.27 -10.15 -1.74
N ASP A 39 2.64 -11.39 -2.10
CA ASP A 39 2.15 -12.60 -1.41
C ASP A 39 2.68 -12.77 0.03
N ASN A 40 3.78 -12.08 0.37
CA ASN A 40 4.33 -12.06 1.73
C ASN A 40 3.70 -10.95 2.57
N TRP A 41 3.00 -10.02 1.95
CA TRP A 41 2.25 -9.01 2.66
C TRP A 41 0.85 -9.53 2.97
N LYS A 42 0.58 -9.71 4.27
CA LYS A 42 -0.74 -10.09 4.75
C LYS A 42 -1.32 -8.88 5.48
N PRO A 43 -2.26 -8.14 4.88
CA PRO A 43 -2.95 -7.11 5.63
C PRO A 43 -3.72 -7.77 6.77
N ASP A 44 -3.79 -7.09 7.91
CA ASP A 44 -4.64 -7.55 9.00
C ASP A 44 -6.11 -7.35 8.59
N GLU A 45 -6.77 -8.47 8.28
CA GLU A 45 -8.15 -8.47 7.80
C GLU A 45 -9.14 -7.91 8.83
N ALA A 46 -8.78 -7.95 10.13
CA ALA A 46 -9.61 -7.40 11.20
C ALA A 46 -9.59 -5.85 11.23
N LEU A 47 -8.60 -5.22 10.59
CA LEU A 47 -8.48 -3.77 10.54
C LEU A 47 -9.31 -3.14 9.42
N PHE A 48 -9.79 -3.92 8.45
CA PHE A 48 -10.59 -3.36 7.35
C PHE A 48 -11.93 -2.83 7.87
N SER A 49 -12.29 -1.63 7.42
CA SER A 49 -13.57 -0.98 7.74
C SER A 49 -14.78 -1.74 7.19
N SER A 50 -14.61 -2.61 6.20
CA SER A 50 -15.67 -3.49 5.69
C SER A 50 -15.16 -4.70 4.93
N SER A 51 -15.98 -5.75 4.87
CA SER A 51 -15.76 -6.93 4.02
C SER A 51 -15.75 -6.60 2.52
N ALA A 52 -16.44 -5.53 2.12
CA ALA A 52 -16.43 -5.02 0.74
C ALA A 52 -15.07 -4.44 0.35
N ALA A 53 -14.43 -3.68 1.24
CA ALA A 53 -13.08 -3.14 1.04
C ALA A 53 -12.05 -4.27 0.88
N LEU A 54 -12.13 -5.30 1.74
CA LEU A 54 -11.28 -6.49 1.65
C LEU A 54 -11.46 -7.23 0.32
N LYS A 55 -12.71 -7.39 -0.15
CA LYS A 55 -13.01 -8.01 -1.45
C LYS A 55 -12.45 -7.21 -2.62
N GLY A 56 -12.56 -5.88 -2.57
CA GLY A 56 -11.99 -4.96 -3.56
C GLY A 56 -10.47 -5.08 -3.65
N TYR A 57 -9.80 -5.05 -2.50
CA TYR A 57 -8.34 -5.24 -2.39
C TYR A 57 -7.90 -6.59 -2.99
N ARG A 58 -8.53 -7.70 -2.58
CA ARG A 58 -8.20 -9.04 -3.11
C ARG A 58 -8.33 -9.12 -4.62
N LYS A 59 -9.39 -8.53 -5.19
CA LYS A 59 -9.59 -8.48 -6.65
C LYS A 59 -8.48 -7.68 -7.34
N LEU A 60 -8.10 -6.55 -6.79
CA LEU A 60 -7.04 -5.70 -7.34
C LEU A 60 -5.68 -6.41 -7.33
N VAL A 61 -5.31 -7.05 -6.20
CA VAL A 61 -4.07 -7.84 -6.10
C VAL A 61 -4.08 -9.02 -7.08
N HIS A 62 -5.21 -9.71 -7.22
CA HIS A 62 -5.33 -10.82 -8.18
C HIS A 62 -5.04 -10.34 -9.61
N ARG A 63 -5.68 -9.26 -10.06
CA ARG A 63 -5.48 -8.71 -11.40
C ARG A 63 -4.04 -8.26 -11.64
N PHE A 64 -3.42 -7.65 -10.64
CA PHE A 64 -2.00 -7.28 -10.69
C PHE A 64 -1.09 -8.51 -10.85
N LYS A 65 -1.33 -9.57 -10.07
CA LYS A 65 -0.54 -10.80 -10.12
C LYS A 65 -0.64 -11.56 -11.44
N GLU A 66 -1.82 -11.52 -12.06
CA GLU A 66 -2.10 -12.10 -13.39
C GLU A 66 -1.56 -11.21 -14.53
N GLY A 67 -1.03 -10.03 -14.23
CA GLY A 67 -0.50 -9.10 -15.23
C GLY A 67 -1.58 -8.36 -16.02
N GLU A 68 -2.85 -8.42 -15.61
CA GLU A 68 -3.93 -7.63 -16.21
C GLU A 68 -3.75 -6.13 -15.97
N THR A 69 -2.99 -5.77 -14.93
CA THR A 69 -2.64 -4.38 -14.59
C THR A 69 -1.15 -4.30 -14.25
N ALA A 70 -0.42 -3.40 -14.90
CA ALA A 70 1.02 -3.22 -14.66
C ALA A 70 1.32 -2.61 -13.28
N LYS A 71 0.45 -1.72 -12.80
CA LYS A 71 0.55 -1.04 -11.51
C LYS A 71 -0.83 -0.93 -10.88
N ALA A 72 -0.86 -0.85 -9.56
CA ALA A 72 -2.09 -0.58 -8.84
C ALA A 72 -1.79 0.08 -7.49
N HIS A 73 -2.70 0.94 -7.04
CA HIS A 73 -2.60 1.63 -5.77
C HIS A 73 -3.92 1.48 -5.02
N VAL A 74 -3.85 1.19 -3.71
CA VAL A 74 -5.02 1.17 -2.84
C VAL A 74 -4.73 1.91 -1.54
N LEU A 75 -5.69 2.74 -1.13
CA LEU A 75 -5.75 3.32 0.21
C LEU A 75 -6.79 2.56 1.03
N MET A 76 -6.38 2.05 2.19
CA MET A 76 -7.24 1.41 3.18
C MET A 76 -7.31 2.27 4.43
N MET A 77 -8.52 2.52 4.92
CA MET A 77 -8.75 3.11 6.23
C MET A 77 -9.07 2.01 7.23
N HIS A 78 -8.35 2.01 8.35
CA HIS A 78 -8.55 1.07 9.43
C HIS A 78 -9.51 1.60 10.49
N ASN A 79 -10.11 0.69 11.26
CA ASN A 79 -11.06 1.03 12.32
C ASN A 79 -10.46 1.85 13.47
N ASP A 80 -9.15 1.75 13.69
CA ASP A 80 -8.40 2.53 14.69
C ASP A 80 -8.02 3.94 14.19
N GLY A 81 -8.41 4.28 12.96
CA GLY A 81 -8.09 5.56 12.32
C GLY A 81 -6.70 5.60 11.66
N THR A 82 -5.96 4.48 11.62
CA THR A 82 -4.75 4.35 10.81
C THR A 82 -5.09 4.12 9.35
N PHE A 83 -4.13 4.38 8.46
CA PHE A 83 -4.30 4.18 7.02
C PHE A 83 -3.19 3.27 6.47
N GLY A 84 -3.55 2.38 5.55
CA GLY A 84 -2.61 1.56 4.80
C GLY A 84 -2.64 1.96 3.32
N ALA A 85 -1.53 2.50 2.80
CA ALA A 85 -1.35 2.75 1.37
C ALA A 85 -0.53 1.61 0.76
N VAL A 86 -1.11 0.85 -0.17
CA VAL A 86 -0.44 -0.25 -0.87
C VAL A 86 -0.19 0.13 -2.30
N MET A 87 1.08 0.16 -2.67
CA MET A 87 1.57 0.50 -4.00
C MET A 87 2.15 -0.76 -4.65
N LEU A 88 1.56 -1.20 -5.75
CA LEU A 88 1.92 -2.39 -6.49
C LEU A 88 2.60 -2.01 -7.81
N GLY A 89 3.74 -2.64 -8.10
CA GLY A 89 4.44 -2.46 -9.38
C GLY A 89 5.18 -1.13 -9.52
N ILE A 90 5.46 -0.43 -8.42
CA ILE A 90 6.25 0.81 -8.45
C ILE A 90 7.69 0.58 -8.92
N GLU A 91 8.21 1.52 -9.70
CA GLU A 91 9.51 1.42 -10.36
C GLU A 91 10.57 2.30 -9.70
N SER A 92 10.17 3.44 -9.13
CA SER A 92 11.10 4.41 -8.55
C SER A 92 10.63 4.99 -7.21
N ALA A 93 11.57 5.67 -6.54
CA ALA A 93 11.30 6.39 -5.30
C ALA A 93 10.39 7.60 -5.54
N GLU A 94 10.58 8.28 -6.67
CA GLU A 94 9.76 9.43 -7.07
C GLU A 94 8.30 9.03 -7.28
N GLU A 95 8.06 7.90 -7.96
CA GLU A 95 6.71 7.37 -8.16
C GLU A 95 6.05 7.01 -6.82
N ALA A 96 6.78 6.34 -5.93
CA ALA A 96 6.26 5.98 -4.61
C ALA A 96 5.95 7.22 -3.75
N ARG A 97 6.77 8.27 -3.83
CA ARG A 97 6.53 9.54 -3.13
C ARG A 97 5.32 10.27 -3.69
N GLN A 98 5.19 10.36 -5.01
CA GLN A 98 4.04 11.01 -5.63
C GLN A 98 2.72 10.32 -5.23
N LEU A 99 2.67 8.98 -5.29
CA LEU A 99 1.50 8.22 -4.87
C LEU A 99 1.21 8.42 -3.37
N LEU A 100 2.23 8.49 -2.53
CA LEU A 100 2.06 8.78 -1.10
C LEU A 100 1.46 10.17 -0.88
N ASP A 101 1.98 11.20 -1.56
CA ASP A 101 1.50 12.57 -1.41
C ASP A 101 0.02 12.69 -1.86
N GLU A 102 -0.33 12.05 -2.99
CA GLU A 102 -1.73 11.95 -3.45
C GLU A 102 -2.61 11.25 -2.40
N THR A 103 -2.10 10.19 -1.79
CA THR A 103 -2.80 9.44 -0.73
C THR A 103 -3.02 10.29 0.52
N LEU A 104 -2.00 11.01 0.97
CA LEU A 104 -2.07 11.87 2.15
C LEU A 104 -3.06 13.01 1.95
N GLU A 105 -3.11 13.57 0.74
CA GLU A 105 -4.11 14.60 0.40
C GLU A 105 -5.53 14.01 0.39
N GLU A 106 -5.73 12.80 -0.15
CA GLU A 106 -7.02 12.09 -0.08
C GLU A 106 -7.45 11.81 1.37
N ILE A 107 -6.51 11.38 2.22
CA ILE A 107 -6.75 11.19 3.66
C ILE A 107 -7.18 12.51 4.31
N ARG A 108 -6.45 13.60 4.06
CA ARG A 108 -6.72 14.92 4.62
C ARG A 108 -8.12 15.41 4.22
N ILE A 109 -8.49 15.30 2.95
CA ILE A 109 -9.83 15.68 2.47
C ILE A 109 -10.92 14.89 3.20
N ARG A 110 -10.69 13.59 3.46
CA ARG A 110 -11.66 12.70 4.11
C ARG A 110 -11.78 12.88 5.63
N THR A 111 -10.75 13.39 6.29
CA THR A 111 -10.74 13.63 7.75
C THR A 111 -11.13 15.06 8.14
N LEU A 112 -11.23 15.98 7.18
CA LEU A 112 -11.72 17.37 7.39
C LEU A 112 -13.26 17.49 7.34
N HIS A 113 -13.98 16.39 7.19
CA HIS A 113 -15.44 16.29 7.26
C HIS A 113 -15.87 15.43 8.43
#